data_AF-A0A6G3MK32-F1
#
_entry.id   AF-A0A6G3MK32-F1
#
_cell.length_a   1.000
_cell.length_b   1.000
_cell.length_c   1.000
_cell.angle_alpha   90.00
_cell.angle_beta   90.00
_cell.angle_gamma   90.00
#
_symmetry.space_group_name_H-M   'P 1'
#
loop_
_entity.id
_entity.type
_entity.pdbx_description
1 polymer ?
#
loop_
_entity_poly.entity_id
_entity_poly.type
_entity_poly.pdbx_seq_one_letter_code
_entity_poly.pdbx_strand_id
1 'polypeptide(L)'
;SVRQSTIYLIGLLIEFASNQYQTFISFCLPVMVKIITDKDSREDEIVSVTANAIAVVGKIMKYAPDLISPFETAVVTWISWLPVIEDEVDFILTYLCELIETYFFI
;
A
#
# COMPACT_ATOMS: atom_id res chain seq x y z
N SER A 1 -1.51 -9.32 -14.78
CA SER A 1 -2.19 -10.63 -14.50
C SER A 1 -3.52 -10.41 -13.78
N VAL A 2 -4.40 -11.42 -13.63
CA VAL A 2 -5.66 -11.27 -12.85
C VAL A 2 -5.39 -10.76 -11.43
N ARG A 3 -4.31 -11.24 -10.78
CA ARG A 3 -3.90 -10.77 -9.46
C ARG A 3 -3.57 -9.28 -9.45
N GLN A 4 -2.71 -8.86 -10.38
CA GLN A 4 -2.30 -7.46 -10.52
C GLN A 4 -3.51 -6.54 -10.76
N SER A 5 -4.42 -6.92 -11.66
CA SER A 5 -5.64 -6.14 -11.96
C SER A 5 -6.59 -6.04 -10.77
N THR A 6 -6.77 -7.13 -10.02
CA THR A 6 -7.60 -7.13 -8.81
C THR A 6 -7.01 -6.22 -7.74
N ILE A 7 -5.70 -6.31 -7.49
CA ILE A 7 -5.04 -5.49 -6.46
C ILE A 7 -5.05 -4.00 -6.86
N TYR A 8 -4.80 -3.70 -8.13
CA TYR A 8 -4.91 -2.34 -8.65
C TYR A 8 -6.34 -1.77 -8.44
N LEU A 9 -7.37 -2.56 -8.76
CA LEU A 9 -8.77 -2.15 -8.54
C LEU A 9 -9.10 -1.92 -7.06
N ILE A 10 -8.55 -2.75 -6.15
CA ILE A 10 -8.66 -2.52 -4.71
C ILE A 10 -8.05 -1.16 -4.35
N GLY A 11 -6.90 -0.81 -4.93
CA GLY A 11 -6.27 0.51 -4.75
C GLY A 11 -7.17 1.66 -5.18
N LEU A 12 -7.80 1.56 -6.35
CA LEU A 12 -8.76 2.57 -6.82
C LEU A 12 -9.98 2.68 -5.91
N LEU A 13 -10.52 1.55 -5.44
CA LEU A 13 -11.64 1.54 -4.50
C LEU A 13 -11.29 2.26 -3.20
N ILE A 14 -10.09 2.05 -2.67
CA ILE A 14 -9.62 2.75 -1.46
C ILE A 14 -9.48 4.24 -1.73
N GLU A 15 -8.86 4.62 -2.85
CA GLU A 15 -8.60 6.02 -3.21
C GLU A 15 -9.89 6.84 -3.40
N PHE A 16 -10.91 6.26 -4.03
CA PHE A 16 -12.12 6.98 -4.39
C PHE A 16 -13.34 6.69 -3.49
N ALA A 17 -13.31 5.63 -2.67
CA ALA A 17 -14.47 5.17 -1.91
C ALA A 17 -14.14 4.62 -0.51
N SER A 18 -13.04 5.05 0.12
CA SER A 18 -12.60 4.51 1.43
C SER A 18 -13.70 4.53 2.49
N ASN A 19 -14.45 5.62 2.59
CA ASN A 19 -15.50 5.81 3.59
C ASN A 19 -16.65 4.80 3.48
N GLN A 20 -17.00 4.37 2.27
CA GLN A 20 -18.11 3.44 2.04
C GLN A 20 -17.70 1.97 2.26
N TYR A 21 -16.40 1.67 2.18
CA TYR A 21 -15.89 0.30 2.14
C TYR A 21 -14.95 -0.05 3.29
N GLN A 22 -15.00 0.67 4.41
CA GLN A 22 -14.08 0.48 5.55
C GLN A 22 -13.95 -1.00 5.99
N THR A 23 -15.07 -1.73 6.12
CA THR A 23 -15.05 -3.16 6.49
C THR A 23 -14.29 -4.02 5.47
N PHE A 24 -14.46 -3.75 4.18
CA PHE A 24 -13.74 -4.45 3.12
C PHE A 24 -12.25 -4.10 3.15
N ILE A 25 -11.92 -2.84 3.39
CA ILE A 25 -10.52 -2.36 3.46
C ILE A 25 -9.79 -3.02 4.64
N SER A 26 -10.43 -3.11 5.81
CA SER A 26 -9.89 -3.83 6.97
C SER A 26 -9.60 -5.30 6.67
N PHE A 27 -10.44 -5.95 5.85
CA PHE A 27 -10.20 -7.32 5.40
C PHE A 27 -9.04 -7.43 4.40
N CYS A 28 -8.89 -6.45 3.51
CA CYS A 28 -7.83 -6.45 2.48
C CYS A 28 -6.44 -6.26 3.07
N LEU A 29 -6.28 -5.45 4.13
CA LEU A 29 -4.97 -5.12 4.72
C LEU A 29 -4.10 -6.36 5.02
N PRO A 30 -4.54 -7.37 5.80
CA PRO A 30 -3.72 -8.55 6.08
C PRO A 30 -3.43 -9.39 4.82
N VAL A 31 -4.30 -9.35 3.81
CA VAL A 31 -4.07 -10.04 2.53
C VAL A 31 -2.94 -9.36 1.76
N MET A 32 -2.91 -8.03 1.71
CA MET A 32 -1.83 -7.29 1.07
C MET A 32 -0.50 -7.52 1.79
N VAL A 33 -0.48 -7.44 3.12
CA VAL A 33 0.72 -7.74 3.92
C VAL A 33 1.25 -9.13 3.60
N LYS A 34 0.37 -10.15 3.54
CA LYS A 34 0.78 -11.52 3.20
C LYS A 34 1.44 -11.61 1.81
N ILE A 35 0.93 -10.88 0.81
CA ILE A 35 1.53 -10.85 -0.54
C ILE A 35 2.92 -10.21 -0.48
N ILE A 36 3.06 -9.11 0.25
CA ILE A 36 4.31 -8.36 0.36
C ILE A 36 5.39 -9.18 1.07
N THR A 37 5.02 -9.88 2.12
CA THR A 37 5.94 -10.68 2.96
C THR A 37 6.15 -12.11 2.46
N ASP A 38 5.58 -12.48 1.31
CA ASP A 38 5.84 -13.78 0.71
C ASP A 38 7.33 -13.90 0.35
N LYS A 39 7.90 -15.11 0.49
CA LYS A 39 9.33 -15.35 0.23
C LYS A 39 9.73 -15.07 -1.22
N ASP A 40 8.78 -15.22 -2.14
CA ASP A 40 8.99 -15.06 -3.59
C ASP A 40 8.51 -13.68 -4.08
N SER A 41 8.18 -12.75 -3.16
CA SER A 41 7.53 -11.47 -3.50
C SER A 41 8.38 -10.52 -4.36
N ARG A 42 9.69 -10.79 -4.48
CA ARG A 42 10.66 -9.99 -5.25
C ARG A 42 11.15 -10.69 -6.52
N GLU A 43 10.59 -11.84 -6.88
CA GLU A 43 10.90 -12.49 -8.14
C GLU A 43 10.24 -11.75 -9.31
N ASP A 44 10.90 -11.69 -10.47
CA ASP A 44 10.45 -10.93 -11.65
C ASP A 44 9.00 -11.23 -12.08
N GLU A 45 8.54 -12.47 -11.88
CA GLU A 45 7.17 -12.89 -12.24
C GLU A 45 6.09 -12.29 -11.31
N ILE A 46 6.46 -11.95 -10.07
CA ILE A 46 5.54 -11.54 -9.00
C ILE A 46 5.77 -10.09 -8.58
N VAL A 47 6.93 -9.50 -8.86
CA VAL A 47 7.33 -8.18 -8.34
C VAL A 47 6.31 -7.08 -8.64
N SER A 48 5.69 -7.05 -9.82
CA SER A 48 4.64 -6.07 -10.15
C SER A 48 3.34 -6.26 -9.34
N VAL A 49 3.03 -7.50 -8.94
CA VAL A 49 1.90 -7.80 -8.04
C VAL A 49 2.21 -7.29 -6.63
N THR A 50 3.45 -7.49 -6.17
CA THR A 50 3.95 -7.00 -4.89
C THR A 50 3.97 -5.47 -4.83
N ALA A 51 4.45 -4.82 -5.89
CA ALA A 51 4.43 -3.36 -6.04
C ALA A 51 3.02 -2.79 -5.87
N ASN A 52 2.03 -3.37 -6.56
CA ASN A 52 0.63 -2.97 -6.39
C ASN A 52 0.12 -3.20 -4.96
N ALA A 53 0.53 -4.29 -4.30
CA ALA A 53 0.12 -4.53 -2.91
C ALA A 53 0.72 -3.49 -1.94
N ILE A 54 2.00 -3.12 -2.14
CA ILE A 54 2.66 -2.04 -1.38
C ILE A 54 1.91 -0.71 -1.60
N ALA A 55 1.56 -0.39 -2.85
CA ALA A 55 0.78 0.79 -3.18
C ALA A 55 -0.60 0.77 -2.50
N VAL A 56 -1.30 -0.37 -2.49
CA VAL A 56 -2.57 -0.53 -1.77
C VAL A 56 -2.41 -0.22 -0.28
N VAL A 57 -1.38 -0.75 0.41
CA VAL A 57 -1.17 -0.44 1.83
C VAL A 57 -0.93 1.07 2.03
N GLY A 58 -0.14 1.70 1.16
CA GLY A 58 0.06 3.15 1.18
C GLY A 58 -1.26 3.92 0.97
N LYS A 59 -2.13 3.47 0.05
CA LYS A 59 -3.46 4.06 -0.16
C LYS A 59 -4.37 3.88 1.05
N ILE A 60 -4.31 2.75 1.76
CA ILE A 60 -5.06 2.58 3.03
C ILE A 60 -4.56 3.59 4.06
N MET A 61 -3.25 3.72 4.23
CA MET A 61 -2.67 4.68 5.17
C MET A 61 -3.04 6.13 4.82
N LYS A 62 -3.08 6.49 3.54
CA LYS A 62 -3.44 7.84 3.07
C LYS A 62 -4.93 8.15 3.18
N TYR A 63 -5.79 7.24 2.70
CA TYR A 63 -7.22 7.52 2.47
C TYR A 63 -8.14 6.87 3.52
N ALA A 64 -7.61 5.98 4.36
CA ALA A 64 -8.33 5.36 5.47
C ALA A 64 -7.42 5.20 6.72
N PRO A 65 -6.74 6.28 7.18
CA PRO A 65 -5.77 6.21 8.27
C PRO A 65 -6.34 5.66 9.58
N ASP A 66 -7.64 5.87 9.84
CA ASP A 66 -8.33 5.36 11.03
C ASP A 66 -8.34 3.82 11.13
N LEU A 67 -8.09 3.12 10.02
CA LEU A 67 -7.99 1.66 9.98
C LEU A 67 -6.58 1.15 10.32
N ILE A 68 -5.62 2.05 10.55
CA ILE A 68 -4.22 1.73 10.82
C ILE A 68 -3.85 2.15 12.23
N SER A 69 -3.42 1.18 13.05
CA SER A 69 -2.97 1.44 14.42
C SER A 69 -1.91 0.43 14.87
N PRO A 70 -0.76 0.86 15.41
CA PRO A 70 -0.25 2.25 15.48
C PRO A 70 0.23 2.76 14.11
N PHE A 71 -0.10 4.01 13.77
CA PHE A 71 0.20 4.59 12.46
C PHE A 71 1.71 4.74 12.22
N GLU A 72 2.46 5.17 13.22
CA GLU A 72 3.91 5.39 13.15
C GLU A 72 4.66 4.09 12.87
N THR A 73 4.22 2.99 13.50
CA THR A 73 4.78 1.66 13.24
C THR A 73 4.46 1.20 11.82
N ALA A 74 3.25 1.47 11.33
CA ALA A 74 2.87 1.16 9.95
C ALA A 74 3.69 1.95 8.93
N VAL A 75 3.99 3.24 9.18
CA VAL A 75 4.88 4.06 8.33
C VAL A 75 6.28 3.44 8.23
N VAL A 76 6.90 3.11 9.37
CA VAL A 76 8.23 2.48 9.38
C VAL A 76 8.22 1.15 8.62
N THR A 77 7.17 0.35 8.82
CA THR A 77 6.99 -0.94 8.15
C THR A 77 6.84 -0.77 6.65
N TRP A 78 6.00 0.18 6.21
CA TRP A 78 5.75 0.42 4.80
C TRP A 78 6.99 0.94 4.07
N ILE A 79 7.75 1.84 4.71
CA ILE A 79 9.05 2.32 4.18
C ILE A 79 10.04 1.17 4.01
N SER A 80 10.03 0.16 4.90
CA SER A 80 10.93 -1.00 4.79
C SER A 80 10.69 -1.86 3.54
N TRP A 81 9.53 -1.71 2.89
CA TRP A 81 9.21 -2.40 1.64
C TRP A 81 9.68 -1.65 0.39
N LEU A 82 10.17 -0.43 0.53
CA LEU A 82 10.73 0.37 -0.56
C LEU A 82 12.21 0.02 -0.80
N PRO A 83 12.76 0.26 -2.02
CA PRO A 83 12.12 0.88 -3.18
C PRO A 83 11.20 -0.07 -3.96
N VAL A 84 10.30 0.54 -4.72
CA VAL A 84 9.49 -0.05 -5.79
C VAL A 84 9.83 0.71 -7.06
N ILE A 85 10.12 0.00 -8.15
CA ILE A 85 10.50 0.60 -9.44
C ILE A 85 9.49 0.27 -10.55
N GLU A 86 8.51 -0.59 -10.22
CA GLU A 86 7.44 -1.04 -11.07
C GLU A 86 6.29 -0.01 -11.12
N ASP A 87 5.15 -0.42 -11.68
CA ASP A 87 3.90 0.34 -11.68
C ASP A 87 3.55 0.84 -10.25
N GLU A 88 2.86 1.98 -10.15
CA GLU A 88 2.54 2.72 -8.92
C GLU A 88 3.71 3.48 -8.25
N VAL A 89 4.91 3.49 -8.84
CA VAL A 89 6.06 4.29 -8.32
C VAL A 89 5.70 5.76 -8.09
N ASP A 90 4.92 6.37 -8.99
CA ASP A 90 4.51 7.77 -8.88
C ASP A 90 3.68 8.03 -7.62
N PHE A 91 2.70 7.18 -7.32
CA PHE A 91 1.91 7.26 -6.10
C PHE A 91 2.80 7.05 -4.86
N ILE A 92 3.63 6.01 -4.88
CA ILE A 92 4.48 5.63 -3.75
C ILE A 92 5.45 6.76 -3.39
N LEU A 93 6.15 7.32 -4.37
CA LEU A 93 7.09 8.41 -4.14
C LEU A 93 6.38 9.70 -3.70
N THR A 94 5.23 10.01 -4.30
CA THR A 94 4.42 11.17 -3.88
C THR A 94 4.00 11.02 -2.42
N TYR A 95 3.48 9.85 -2.03
CA TYR A 95 3.05 9.61 -0.65
C TYR A 95 4.21 9.59 0.33
N LEU A 96 5.37 9.06 -0.06
CA LEU A 96 6.59 9.12 0.75
C LEU A 96 7.00 10.57 1.03
N CYS A 97 6.97 11.45 0.02
CA CYS A 97 7.25 12.87 0.19
C CYS A 97 6.25 13.52 1.15
N GLU A 98 4.95 13.26 1.02
CA GLU A 98 3.92 13.76 1.95
C GLU A 98 4.17 13.32 3.40
N LEU A 99 4.56 12.06 3.62
CA LEU A 99 4.92 11.54 4.94
C LEU A 99 6.16 12.24 5.52
N ILE A 100 7.18 12.48 4.70
CA ILE A 100 8.39 13.20 5.12
C ILE A 100 8.06 14.64 5.51
N GLU A 101 7.28 15.35 4.69
CA GLU A 101 6.84 16.72 4.97
C GLU A 101 6.00 16.80 6.26
N THR A 102 5.13 15.82 6.49
CA THR A 102 4.22 15.81 7.64
C THR A 102 4.91 15.42 8.95
N TYR A 103 5.82 14.45 8.93
CA TYR A 103 6.34 13.81 10.16
C TYR A 103 7.83 14.03 10.43
N PHE A 104 8.61 14.53 9.46
CA PHE A 104 10.06 14.69 9.62
C PHE A 104 10.53 16.15 9.57
N PHE A 105 9.70 17.09 9.09
CA PHE A 105 10.04 18.51 8.99
C PHE A 105 9.23 19.44 9.91
N ILE A 106 8.52 18.88 10.90
CA ILE A 106 7.83 19.61 11.97
C ILE A 106 8.45 19.22 13.31
#